data_AF-A0A077ZXC5-F1
#
_entry.id   AF-A0A077ZXC5-F1
#
_cell.length_a   1.000
_cell.length_b   1.000
_cell.length_c   1.000
_cell.angle_alpha   90.00
_cell.angle_beta   90.00
_cell.angle_gamma   90.00
#
_symmetry.space_group_name_H-M   'P 1'
#
loop_
_entity.id
_entity.type
_entity.pdbx_description
1 polymer ?
#
loop_
_entity_poly.entity_id
_entity_poly.type
_entity_poly.pdbx_seq_one_letter_code
_entity_poly.pdbx_strand_id
1 'polypeptide(L)'
;MNNQHLGNNSNNPVHSLKLPAQTNDQEISDNEDKKNKRSPNDINMIKSIKQLETTELDLHSPRFQKACVSLGIPLRDCVKKRKEHFMEKGLADDIVELRLKHFQNRQIDLLNRILEERRKLKNREILHDKLQIQTNQNKTQGQSFYSPQNNHTANPNSRAAQLYGSVKSPMGKIGMTSQSHLDNKRFASTSKMQLSDSQQYHRFNSPPNLRGSFDDQWSFEQDKIQKLKSKKVFKAQMIIDLEHLKLMKDRQYESRLKEMEKKFKEEEMFRKELKDKHEMKLTSVKGKNEQIQKELEYQSRILLERAQKDMRSKQEKHDMLERQRFEELKRREEEFERKRQKIEQMKRDQEQEDLRAVETNLQQFEYKIKESQDKHAYQLQRVISEARLRNTIQSEKVNKWKEDQQRQELEELHQVYKNEEKYMKKMQKIAKSTQDLHQKIREKKLMKQEKQNHNKKVEDGEIECKLKAIMQKFKHAEENKEKEHDIALKHELRRLKEEDRKKERERQKRLDNQRKRKILKKTRETQSQIEFYKISEQELQKKRVQETVKTMIDLKNMFSTVQTVLQAKNLPIKEKSKILRDHSLEIKPQFIEKKKKKDENDLK
;
A
#
# COMPACT_ATOMS: atom_id res chain seq x y z
N MET A 1 59.12 12.85 40.34
CA MET A 1 59.12 14.28 39.96
C MET A 1 58.31 14.43 38.68
N ASN A 2 57.43 15.45 38.65
CA ASN A 2 56.51 15.86 37.59
C ASN A 2 55.30 14.95 37.29
N ASN A 3 54.31 15.04 38.19
CA ASN A 3 52.90 14.80 37.91
C ASN A 3 52.24 16.16 37.59
N GLN A 4 51.63 16.31 36.41
CA GLN A 4 50.69 17.40 36.14
C GLN A 4 49.29 16.82 35.97
N HIS A 5 48.46 17.05 36.99
CA HIS A 5 47.02 16.89 36.97
C HIS A 5 46.38 18.10 36.27
N LEU A 6 45.64 17.86 35.19
CA LEU A 6 44.66 18.81 34.66
C LEU A 6 43.27 18.22 34.92
N GLY A 7 42.64 18.70 35.98
CA GLY A 7 41.23 18.46 36.28
C GLY A 7 40.38 19.50 35.55
N ASN A 8 39.68 19.08 34.49
CA ASN A 8 38.61 19.85 33.88
C ASN A 8 37.28 19.49 34.55
N ASN A 9 36.77 20.42 35.35
CA ASN A 9 35.47 20.36 36.00
C ASN A 9 34.45 21.09 35.12
N SER A 10 33.66 20.36 34.32
CA SER A 10 32.50 20.90 33.60
C SER A 10 31.21 20.53 34.34
N ASN A 11 30.71 21.50 35.09
CA ASN A 11 29.36 21.49 35.66
C ASN A 11 28.32 21.56 34.53
N ASN A 12 27.62 20.46 34.27
CA ASN A 12 26.41 20.42 33.46
C ASN A 12 25.17 20.43 34.39
N PRO A 13 24.25 21.39 34.27
CA PRO A 13 23.02 21.40 35.04
C PRO A 13 22.00 20.43 34.41
N VAL A 14 21.58 19.43 35.20
CA VAL A 14 20.52 18.48 34.85
C VAL A 14 19.18 19.18 34.95
N HIS A 15 18.62 19.64 33.83
CA HIS A 15 17.21 19.99 33.73
C HIS A 15 16.36 18.71 33.81
N SER A 16 15.83 18.44 35.00
CA SER A 16 14.80 17.42 35.23
C SER A 16 13.43 17.97 34.77
N LEU A 17 13.07 17.67 33.53
CA LEU A 17 11.71 17.85 33.02
C LEU A 17 10.77 16.85 33.72
N LYS A 18 10.13 17.32 34.79
CA LYS A 18 8.96 16.71 35.43
C LYS A 18 7.81 16.70 34.42
N LEU A 19 7.45 15.53 33.91
CA LEU A 19 6.20 15.31 33.20
C LEU A 19 5.03 15.31 34.21
N PRO A 20 3.89 15.93 33.89
CA PRO A 20 2.75 16.00 34.79
C PRO A 20 2.05 14.64 34.89
N ALA A 21 1.75 14.25 36.13
CA ALA A 21 0.83 13.17 36.43
C ALA A 21 -0.57 13.57 35.95
N GLN A 22 -1.11 12.86 34.97
CA GLN A 22 -2.55 12.88 34.69
C GLN A 22 -3.23 11.86 35.60
N THR A 23 -3.81 12.38 36.67
CA THR A 23 -4.94 11.77 37.39
C THR A 23 -6.16 11.81 36.47
N ASN A 24 -6.54 10.66 35.93
CA ASN A 24 -7.89 10.43 35.42
C ASN A 24 -8.57 9.47 36.38
N ASP A 25 -9.09 10.04 37.46
CA ASP A 25 -10.25 9.48 38.15
C ASP A 25 -11.48 9.86 37.33
N GLN A 26 -12.09 8.87 36.68
CA GLN A 26 -13.49 8.98 36.34
C GLN A 26 -14.15 7.61 36.47
N GLU A 27 -15.03 7.58 37.45
CA GLU A 27 -15.90 6.51 37.89
C GLU A 27 -16.68 5.91 36.73
N ILE A 28 -16.58 4.60 36.56
CA ILE A 28 -17.68 3.79 36.05
C ILE A 28 -17.85 2.66 37.06
N SER A 29 -18.79 2.93 37.98
CA SER A 29 -19.43 1.97 38.87
C SER A 29 -20.15 0.89 38.06
N ASP A 30 -20.29 -0.27 38.70
CA ASP A 30 -21.18 -1.39 38.35
C ASP A 30 -20.56 -2.52 37.50
N ASN A 31 -19.60 -3.23 38.09
CA ASN A 31 -19.44 -4.69 37.95
C ASN A 31 -18.54 -5.27 39.05
N GLU A 32 -18.87 -4.97 40.31
CA GLU A 32 -18.32 -5.64 41.48
C GLU A 32 -18.96 -7.04 41.60
N ASP A 33 -18.34 -8.07 41.00
CA ASP A 33 -18.34 -9.45 41.53
C ASP A 33 -17.66 -10.51 40.64
N LYS A 34 -16.95 -10.12 39.56
CA LYS A 34 -15.94 -11.01 38.97
C LYS A 34 -14.59 -10.70 39.58
N LYS A 35 -14.33 -11.24 40.78
CA LYS A 35 -12.96 -11.33 41.33
C LYS A 35 -12.06 -11.83 40.22
N ASN A 36 -11.17 -10.96 39.74
CA ASN A 36 -10.14 -11.24 38.75
C ASN A 36 -9.29 -12.42 39.26
N LYS A 37 -9.71 -13.65 38.97
CA LYS A 37 -8.87 -14.84 39.13
C LYS A 37 -7.70 -14.62 38.17
N ARG A 38 -6.59 -14.07 38.69
CA ARG A 38 -5.32 -13.99 37.99
C ARG A 38 -5.08 -15.36 37.37
N SER A 39 -4.80 -15.42 36.07
CA SER A 39 -4.63 -16.73 35.42
C SER A 39 -3.60 -17.52 36.23
N PRO A 40 -3.77 -18.83 36.45
CA PRO A 40 -2.89 -19.63 37.33
C PRO A 40 -1.40 -19.46 37.06
N ASN A 41 -1.03 -19.17 35.82
CA ASN A 41 0.35 -18.99 35.37
C ASN A 41 0.83 -17.51 35.35
N ASP A 42 0.03 -16.53 35.79
CA ASP A 42 0.41 -15.10 35.85
C ASP A 42 1.11 -14.79 37.19
N ILE A 43 2.16 -15.57 37.43
CA ILE A 43 2.97 -15.53 38.65
C ILE A 43 4.24 -14.72 38.43
N ASN A 44 4.79 -14.20 39.52
CA ASN A 44 6.11 -13.55 39.51
C ASN A 44 7.22 -14.59 39.27
N MET A 45 8.42 -14.10 38.97
CA MET A 45 9.58 -14.99 38.81
C MET A 45 9.83 -15.78 40.10
N ILE A 46 10.10 -17.07 39.93
CA ILE A 46 10.44 -17.98 41.01
C ILE A 46 11.88 -17.65 41.42
N LYS A 47 12.09 -17.26 42.68
CA LYS A 47 13.41 -16.86 43.22
C LYS A 47 14.03 -17.92 44.12
N SER A 48 13.24 -18.86 44.65
CA SER A 48 13.71 -19.85 45.61
C SER A 48 13.13 -21.24 45.35
N ILE A 49 13.80 -22.26 45.88
CA ILE A 49 13.35 -23.66 45.81
C ILE A 49 12.00 -23.84 46.52
N LYS A 50 11.80 -23.18 47.67
CA LYS A 50 10.50 -23.18 48.39
C LYS A 50 9.36 -22.62 47.54
N GLN A 51 9.64 -21.59 46.74
CA GLN A 51 8.66 -21.06 45.78
C GLN A 51 8.42 -22.05 44.64
N LEU A 52 9.46 -22.69 44.10
CA LEU A 52 9.30 -23.73 43.08
C LEU A 52 8.36 -24.85 43.56
N GLU A 53 8.50 -25.31 44.80
CA GLU A 53 7.68 -26.38 45.37
C GLU A 53 6.20 -25.98 45.49
N THR A 54 5.93 -24.77 45.97
CA THR A 54 4.56 -24.24 46.17
C THR A 54 3.89 -23.76 44.89
N THR A 55 4.65 -23.44 43.83
CA THR A 55 4.11 -22.88 42.60
C THR A 55 3.40 -23.94 41.76
N GLU A 56 2.09 -23.86 41.60
CA GLU A 56 1.35 -24.70 40.66
C GLU A 56 1.26 -24.05 39.28
N LEU A 57 1.78 -24.75 38.25
CA LEU A 57 1.74 -24.29 36.88
C LEU A 57 0.75 -25.13 36.07
N ASP A 58 -0.16 -24.45 35.40
CA ASP A 58 -1.02 -25.04 34.39
C ASP A 58 -0.22 -25.24 33.09
N LEU A 59 0.38 -26.41 32.93
CA LEU A 59 1.14 -26.80 31.74
C LEU A 59 0.26 -26.91 30.48
N HIS A 60 -1.07 -26.97 30.63
CA HIS A 60 -2.02 -27.06 29.53
C HIS A 60 -2.49 -25.69 29.03
N SER A 61 -2.13 -24.59 29.71
CA SER A 61 -2.55 -23.27 29.23
C SER A 61 -1.98 -22.99 27.83
N PRO A 62 -2.79 -22.60 26.84
CA PRO A 62 -2.35 -22.42 25.46
C PRO A 62 -1.16 -21.45 25.32
N ARG A 63 -1.15 -20.38 26.11
CA ARG A 63 -0.05 -19.39 26.10
C ARG A 63 1.24 -19.95 26.68
N PHE A 64 1.15 -20.83 27.69
CA PHE A 64 2.31 -21.52 28.25
C PHE A 64 2.90 -22.50 27.23
N GLN A 65 2.05 -23.31 26.59
CA GLN A 65 2.48 -24.21 25.51
C GLN A 65 3.12 -23.45 24.34
N LYS A 66 2.53 -22.33 23.90
CA LYS A 66 3.14 -21.45 22.89
C LYS A 66 4.51 -20.92 23.33
N ALA A 67 4.68 -20.54 24.60
CA ALA A 67 5.96 -20.09 25.13
C ALA A 67 7.02 -21.21 25.12
N CYS A 68 6.66 -22.42 25.57
CA CYS A 68 7.52 -23.61 25.49
C CYS A 68 7.94 -23.91 24.04
N VAL A 69 6.99 -23.89 23.10
CA VAL A 69 7.23 -24.11 21.67
C VAL A 69 8.11 -23.00 21.06
N SER A 70 7.92 -21.74 21.47
CA SER A 70 8.75 -20.60 21.05
C SER A 70 10.21 -20.76 21.51
N LEU A 71 10.40 -21.32 22.71
CA LEU A 71 11.71 -21.54 23.31
C LEU A 71 12.34 -22.89 22.94
N GLY A 72 11.65 -23.78 22.21
CA GLY A 72 12.14 -25.12 21.91
C GLY A 72 12.22 -26.06 23.13
N ILE A 73 11.52 -25.71 24.21
CA ILE A 73 11.47 -26.48 25.46
C ILE A 73 10.27 -27.44 25.39
N PRO A 74 10.46 -28.75 25.62
CA PRO A 74 9.37 -29.70 25.63
C PRO A 74 8.65 -29.66 26.99
N LEU A 75 7.34 -29.87 27.00
CA LEU A 75 6.53 -29.78 28.22
C LEU A 75 6.99 -30.75 29.32
N ARG A 76 7.50 -31.93 28.95
CA ARG A 76 8.07 -32.91 29.89
C ARG A 76 9.22 -32.36 30.72
N ASP A 77 9.95 -31.38 30.20
CA ASP A 77 11.07 -30.76 30.92
C ASP A 77 10.58 -29.74 31.95
N CYS A 78 9.29 -29.37 31.96
CA CYS A 78 8.70 -28.43 32.93
C CYS A 78 8.07 -29.14 34.15
N VAL A 79 8.06 -30.47 34.15
CA VAL A 79 7.43 -31.27 35.20
C VAL A 79 8.35 -31.33 36.42
N LYS A 80 7.81 -31.03 37.60
CA LYS A 80 8.52 -31.17 38.87
C LYS A 80 8.84 -32.65 39.14
N LYS A 81 10.05 -32.93 39.62
CA LYS A 81 10.48 -34.28 40.03
C LYS A 81 10.73 -34.32 41.53
N ARG A 82 10.38 -35.44 42.15
CA ARG A 82 10.63 -35.73 43.58
C ARG A 82 12.01 -36.39 43.76
N LYS A 83 12.55 -36.39 44.98
CA LYS A 83 13.86 -37.02 45.32
C LYS A 83 13.95 -38.46 44.81
N GLU A 84 12.86 -39.21 44.91
CA GLU A 84 12.68 -40.59 44.42
C GLU A 84 13.11 -40.77 42.94
N HIS A 85 12.97 -39.75 42.09
CA HIS A 85 13.33 -39.84 40.67
C HIS A 85 14.84 -39.82 40.42
N PHE A 86 15.63 -39.52 41.45
CA PHE A 86 17.09 -39.43 41.39
C PHE A 86 17.77 -40.53 42.21
N MET A 87 17.00 -41.32 42.96
CA MET A 87 17.49 -42.49 43.68
C MET A 87 17.76 -43.62 42.69
N GLU A 88 19.01 -44.03 42.60
CA GLU A 88 19.46 -45.15 41.78
C GLU A 88 20.27 -46.09 42.67
N LYS A 89 20.14 -47.40 42.44
CA LYS A 89 20.60 -48.43 43.39
C LYS A 89 22.12 -48.32 43.60
N GLY A 90 22.55 -48.14 44.85
CA GLY A 90 23.97 -48.05 45.23
C GLY A 90 24.59 -46.65 45.20
N LEU A 91 23.80 -45.59 44.96
CA LEU A 91 24.27 -44.21 45.10
C LEU A 91 24.19 -43.69 46.54
N ALA A 92 25.19 -42.92 46.93
CA ALA A 92 25.20 -42.18 48.19
C ALA A 92 24.13 -41.09 48.20
N ASP A 93 23.52 -40.84 49.37
CA ASP A 93 22.43 -39.87 49.55
C ASP A 93 22.84 -38.45 49.15
N ASP A 94 24.08 -38.06 49.42
CA ASP A 94 24.64 -36.74 49.07
C ASP A 94 24.68 -36.53 47.54
N ILE A 95 24.92 -37.60 46.78
CA ILE A 95 24.91 -37.54 45.30
C ILE A 95 23.48 -37.37 44.79
N VAL A 96 22.51 -38.06 45.42
CA VAL A 96 21.09 -37.91 45.10
C VAL A 96 20.62 -36.49 45.41
N GLU A 97 21.02 -35.93 46.55
CA GLU A 97 20.73 -34.54 46.93
C GLU A 97 21.37 -33.54 45.97
N LEU A 98 22.62 -33.76 45.56
CA LEU A 98 23.30 -32.95 44.57
C LEU A 98 22.54 -32.94 43.23
N ARG A 99 22.10 -34.10 42.75
CA ARG A 99 21.28 -34.24 41.52
C ARG A 99 19.96 -33.49 41.65
N LEU A 100 19.26 -33.66 42.77
CA LEU A 100 17.97 -33.01 43.03
C LEU A 100 18.12 -31.48 43.08
N LYS A 101 19.09 -30.97 43.83
CA LYS A 101 19.35 -29.54 43.97
C LYS A 101 19.76 -28.91 42.64
N HIS A 102 20.60 -29.59 41.87
CA HIS A 102 20.96 -29.16 40.53
C HIS A 102 19.74 -29.10 39.60
N PHE A 103 18.88 -30.13 39.63
CA PHE A 103 17.64 -30.15 38.88
C PHE A 103 16.68 -29.02 39.28
N GLN A 104 16.48 -28.78 40.58
CA GLN A 104 15.60 -27.72 41.07
C GLN A 104 16.08 -26.33 40.64
N ASN A 105 17.37 -26.03 40.79
CA ASN A 105 17.94 -24.75 40.33
C ASN A 105 17.74 -24.55 38.83
N ARG A 106 18.03 -25.59 38.05
CA ARG A 106 17.79 -25.57 36.61
C ARG A 106 16.31 -25.39 36.26
N GLN A 107 15.40 -26.02 37.01
CA GLN A 107 13.96 -25.87 36.80
C GLN A 107 13.49 -24.44 37.04
N ILE A 108 14.01 -23.78 38.08
CA ILE A 108 13.73 -22.37 38.34
C ILE A 108 14.10 -21.52 37.12
N ASP A 109 15.31 -21.69 36.60
CA ASP A 109 15.78 -20.95 35.43
C ASP A 109 14.92 -21.23 34.19
N LEU A 110 14.57 -22.50 33.97
CA LEU A 110 13.75 -22.93 32.84
C LEU A 110 12.35 -22.31 32.89
N LEU A 111 11.68 -22.43 34.04
CA LEU A 111 10.33 -21.92 34.24
C LEU A 111 10.31 -20.40 34.17
N ASN A 112 11.31 -19.71 34.73
CA ASN A 112 11.42 -18.26 34.63
C ASN A 112 11.54 -17.77 33.18
N ARG A 113 12.35 -18.45 32.36
CA ARG A 113 12.43 -18.16 30.91
C ARG A 113 11.08 -18.35 30.21
N ILE A 114 10.35 -19.40 30.55
CA ILE A 114 9.02 -19.66 29.97
C ILE A 114 8.01 -18.59 30.41
N LEU A 115 7.99 -18.21 31.68
CA LEU A 115 7.12 -17.17 32.21
C LEU A 115 7.40 -15.81 31.57
N GLU A 116 8.67 -15.50 31.32
CA GLU A 116 9.07 -14.29 30.60
C GLU A 116 8.58 -14.28 29.15
N GLU A 117 8.79 -15.36 28.40
CA GLU A 117 8.26 -15.46 27.03
C GLU A 117 6.73 -15.45 27.00
N ARG A 118 6.07 -16.05 28.00
CA ARG A 118 4.62 -15.97 28.14
C ARG A 118 4.14 -14.52 28.30
N ARG A 119 4.86 -13.70 29.08
CA ARG A 119 4.57 -12.26 29.21
C ARG A 119 4.80 -11.53 27.89
N LYS A 120 5.87 -11.83 27.16
CA LYS A 120 6.10 -11.26 25.81
C LYS A 120 4.98 -11.64 24.84
N LEU A 121 4.50 -12.88 24.86
CA LEU A 121 3.37 -13.34 24.04
C LEU A 121 2.08 -12.61 24.43
N LYS A 122 1.78 -12.47 25.72
CA LYS A 122 0.63 -11.69 26.21
C LYS A 122 0.68 -10.26 25.67
N ASN A 123 1.83 -9.59 25.77
CA ASN A 123 1.99 -8.22 25.28
C ASN A 123 1.86 -8.12 23.75
N ARG A 124 2.36 -9.11 23.00
CA ARG A 124 2.18 -9.19 21.54
C ARG A 124 0.72 -9.40 21.13
N GLU A 125 0.01 -10.29 21.82
CA GLU A 125 -1.42 -10.52 21.59
C GLU A 125 -2.22 -9.23 21.85
N ILE A 126 -1.98 -8.56 22.98
CA ILE A 126 -2.63 -7.27 23.30
C ILE A 126 -2.31 -6.19 22.24
N LEU A 127 -1.05 -6.09 21.81
CA LEU A 127 -0.66 -5.11 20.79
C LEU A 127 -1.34 -5.39 19.45
N HIS A 128 -1.40 -6.66 19.04
CA HIS A 128 -2.07 -7.08 17.82
C HIS A 128 -3.57 -6.77 17.87
N ASP A 129 -4.23 -7.04 19.00
CA ASP A 129 -5.65 -6.74 19.18
C ASP A 129 -5.92 -5.23 19.11
N LYS A 130 -5.05 -4.40 19.70
CA LYS A 130 -5.13 -2.93 19.58
C LYS A 130 -5.00 -2.44 18.13
N LEU A 131 -4.07 -3.01 17.36
CA LEU A 131 -3.88 -2.67 15.94
C LEU A 131 -5.07 -3.11 15.07
N GLN A 132 -5.67 -4.26 15.36
CA GLN A 132 -6.89 -4.71 14.68
C GLN A 132 -8.10 -3.82 15.00
N ILE A 133 -8.25 -3.39 16.25
CA ILE A 133 -9.33 -2.48 16.65
C ILE A 133 -9.18 -1.12 15.95
N GLN A 134 -7.96 -0.57 15.84
CA GLN A 134 -7.71 0.68 15.10
C GLN A 134 -7.99 0.55 13.59
N THR A 135 -7.64 -0.58 12.97
CA THR A 135 -7.91 -0.80 11.53
C THR A 135 -9.40 -0.99 11.23
N ASN A 136 -10.17 -1.54 12.16
CA ASN A 136 -11.62 -1.66 12.01
C ASN A 136 -12.36 -0.34 12.30
N GLN A 137 -11.92 0.47 13.27
CA GLN A 137 -12.53 1.78 13.54
C GLN A 137 -12.38 2.75 12.35
N ASN A 138 -11.25 2.69 11.63
CA ASN A 138 -11.04 3.48 10.41
C ASN A 138 -11.88 3.02 9.20
N LYS A 139 -12.42 1.80 9.21
CA LYS A 139 -13.37 1.33 8.17
C LYS A 139 -14.80 1.82 8.43
N THR A 140 -15.19 2.07 9.67
CA THR A 140 -16.55 2.52 10.02
C THR A 140 -16.77 4.03 9.93
N GLN A 141 -15.72 4.87 9.89
CA GLN A 141 -15.87 6.33 9.76
C GLN A 141 -15.50 6.88 8.38
N GLY A 142 -15.08 6.05 7.43
CA GLY A 142 -14.61 6.49 6.12
C GLY A 142 -15.07 5.61 4.96
N GLN A 143 -16.38 5.51 4.74
CA GLN A 143 -17.02 5.45 3.41
C GLN A 143 -18.52 5.12 3.53
N SER A 144 -19.34 6.16 3.58
CA SER A 144 -20.67 6.15 2.96
C SER A 144 -20.64 7.14 1.79
N PHE A 145 -19.92 6.78 0.74
CA PHE A 145 -20.04 7.44 -0.57
C PHE A 145 -20.17 6.33 -1.62
N TYR A 146 -21.42 6.11 -2.02
CA TYR A 146 -21.92 5.43 -3.21
C TYR A 146 -21.13 4.21 -3.72
N SER A 147 -21.60 3.02 -3.34
CA SER A 147 -21.60 1.89 -4.28
C SER A 147 -22.73 2.13 -5.29
N PRO A 148 -22.48 2.22 -6.62
CA PRO A 148 -23.55 2.14 -7.59
C PRO A 148 -23.96 0.68 -7.70
N GLN A 149 -25.14 0.35 -7.19
CA GLN A 149 -25.82 -0.88 -7.57
C GLN A 149 -26.09 -0.87 -9.07
N ASN A 150 -25.73 -1.99 -9.70
CA ASN A 150 -26.15 -2.37 -11.03
C ASN A 150 -27.66 -2.22 -11.19
N ASN A 151 -28.09 -1.41 -12.17
CA ASN A 151 -29.35 -1.62 -12.86
C ASN A 151 -29.11 -1.51 -14.37
N HIS A 152 -29.43 -2.60 -15.05
CA HIS A 152 -29.49 -2.71 -16.50
C HIS A 152 -30.62 -1.84 -17.05
N THR A 153 -30.28 -0.83 -17.85
CA THR A 153 -31.16 -0.36 -18.93
C THR A 153 -30.32 0.09 -20.12
N ALA A 154 -30.65 -0.49 -21.27
CA ALA A 154 -30.02 -0.28 -22.56
C ALA A 154 -30.24 1.14 -23.10
N ASN A 155 -29.20 1.75 -23.67
CA ASN A 155 -29.28 2.44 -24.97
C ASN A 155 -27.87 2.76 -25.51
N PRO A 156 -27.54 2.46 -26.79
CA PRO A 156 -26.28 2.85 -27.41
C PRO A 156 -26.46 4.06 -28.32
N ASN A 157 -25.71 5.13 -28.07
CA ASN A 157 -25.23 6.06 -29.11
C ASN A 157 -24.35 7.13 -28.48
N SER A 158 -23.03 7.03 -28.62
CA SER A 158 -22.17 8.11 -29.12
C SER A 158 -20.69 7.72 -29.14
N ARG A 159 -20.18 7.72 -30.38
CA ARG A 159 -18.89 8.24 -30.85
C ARG A 159 -17.57 7.77 -30.22
N ALA A 160 -16.80 7.16 -31.12
CA ALA A 160 -15.36 7.06 -31.16
C ALA A 160 -14.65 8.41 -31.43
N ALA A 161 -13.31 8.34 -31.30
CA ALA A 161 -12.24 9.29 -31.63
C ALA A 161 -11.85 10.25 -30.48
N GLN A 162 -10.58 10.43 -30.11
CA GLN A 162 -9.30 10.11 -30.77
C GLN A 162 -8.17 10.41 -29.76
N LEU A 163 -6.98 9.81 -29.92
CA LEU A 163 -5.70 10.50 -29.68
C LEU A 163 -4.51 9.73 -30.27
N TYR A 164 -3.45 10.48 -30.57
CA TYR A 164 -2.23 10.23 -31.36
C TYR A 164 -2.41 10.41 -32.87
N GLY A 165 -1.73 11.32 -33.57
CA GLY A 165 -0.71 12.30 -33.19
C GLY A 165 -0.02 12.80 -34.47
N SER A 166 0.29 14.10 -34.51
CA SER A 166 1.40 14.78 -35.22
C SER A 166 1.65 14.53 -36.72
N VAL A 167 1.77 15.62 -37.50
CA VAL A 167 2.97 16.02 -38.30
C VAL A 167 2.60 17.10 -39.36
N LYS A 168 3.27 18.26 -39.25
CA LYS A 168 3.68 19.28 -40.27
C LYS A 168 2.64 20.08 -41.11
N SER A 169 2.78 21.41 -41.01
CA SER A 169 2.38 22.51 -41.95
C SER A 169 2.95 22.33 -43.38
N PRO A 170 2.71 23.19 -44.42
CA PRO A 170 2.12 24.57 -44.46
C PRO A 170 1.29 24.96 -45.72
N MET A 171 0.94 26.27 -45.82
CA MET A 171 0.54 27.08 -47.01
C MET A 171 -0.90 27.07 -47.57
N GLY A 172 -1.35 28.28 -47.95
CA GLY A 172 -2.35 28.55 -49.00
C GLY A 172 -3.62 29.27 -48.51
N LYS A 173 -3.68 30.61 -48.44
CA LYS A 173 -4.12 31.57 -49.49
C LYS A 173 -5.53 31.35 -50.09
N ILE A 174 -6.37 32.39 -49.90
CA ILE A 174 -7.32 33.01 -50.85
C ILE A 174 -8.60 32.23 -51.21
N GLY A 175 -9.73 32.94 -51.14
CA GLY A 175 -10.90 32.63 -51.97
C GLY A 175 -12.22 33.21 -51.49
N MET A 176 -12.51 34.46 -51.88
CA MET A 176 -13.89 34.90 -52.06
C MET A 176 -14.59 34.01 -53.09
N THR A 177 -15.88 33.74 -52.93
CA THR A 177 -16.87 33.79 -54.03
C THR A 177 -18.28 33.59 -53.50
N SER A 178 -19.10 34.56 -53.88
CA SER A 178 -20.54 34.50 -54.13
C SER A 178 -20.94 33.29 -54.99
N GLN A 179 -22.10 32.69 -54.73
CA GLN A 179 -23.02 32.34 -55.81
C GLN A 179 -24.45 32.01 -55.33
N SER A 180 -25.36 32.59 -56.10
CA SER A 180 -26.80 32.45 -56.24
C SER A 180 -27.37 31.02 -56.33
N HIS A 181 -28.66 30.88 -56.00
CA HIS A 181 -29.61 30.28 -56.96
C HIS A 181 -31.01 30.91 -56.86
N LEU A 182 -31.51 31.28 -58.03
CA LEU A 182 -32.82 31.82 -58.40
C LEU A 182 -33.84 30.68 -58.62
N ASP A 183 -35.13 31.02 -58.49
CA ASP A 183 -36.28 30.63 -59.33
C ASP A 183 -37.48 31.47 -58.84
N ASN A 184 -38.10 32.45 -59.51
CA ASN A 184 -38.44 32.78 -60.90
C ASN A 184 -39.61 31.98 -61.50
N LYS A 185 -40.85 32.48 -61.34
CA LYS A 185 -41.91 32.39 -62.35
C LYS A 185 -42.68 33.71 -62.46
N ARG A 186 -42.47 34.36 -63.61
CA ARG A 186 -43.20 35.49 -64.20
C ARG A 186 -44.59 35.04 -64.67
N PHE A 187 -45.54 35.98 -64.68
CA PHE A 187 -46.37 36.25 -65.86
C PHE A 187 -46.52 37.76 -66.00
N ALA A 188 -46.18 38.25 -67.18
CA ALA A 188 -46.45 39.60 -67.66
C ALA A 188 -47.03 39.46 -69.07
N SER A 189 -47.49 40.60 -69.60
CA SER A 189 -48.02 40.87 -70.96
C SER A 189 -49.51 40.60 -71.17
N THR A 190 -50.30 41.31 -71.98
CA THR A 190 -50.36 42.68 -72.54
C THR A 190 -51.62 42.74 -73.43
N SER A 191 -52.24 43.91 -73.61
CA SER A 191 -53.01 44.35 -74.81
C SER A 191 -54.26 43.59 -75.32
N LYS A 192 -55.40 44.29 -75.52
CA LYS A 192 -55.90 44.76 -76.85
C LYS A 192 -57.32 45.36 -76.82
N MET A 193 -57.50 46.35 -77.69
CA MET A 193 -58.76 46.91 -78.21
C MET A 193 -59.61 45.88 -79.00
N GLN A 194 -60.94 46.07 -79.01
CA GLN A 194 -61.91 45.90 -80.12
C GLN A 194 -63.33 46.17 -79.52
N LEU A 195 -64.19 47.10 -79.96
CA LEU A 195 -64.87 47.42 -81.25
C LEU A 195 -65.84 46.35 -81.76
N SER A 196 -67.06 46.82 -82.14
CA SER A 196 -68.13 46.18 -82.93
C SER A 196 -69.02 45.17 -82.17
N ASP A 197 -70.33 45.01 -82.38
CA ASP A 197 -71.31 45.62 -83.30
C ASP A 197 -72.74 45.13 -82.95
N SER A 198 -73.73 45.65 -83.69
CA SER A 198 -75.13 45.15 -83.89
C SER A 198 -76.22 45.88 -83.10
N GLN A 199 -76.82 46.96 -83.62
CA GLN A 199 -77.89 47.04 -84.65
C GLN A 199 -79.23 46.39 -84.27
N GLN A 200 -80.32 47.19 -84.28
CA GLN A 200 -81.44 46.99 -85.21
C GLN A 200 -82.42 48.19 -85.25
N TYR A 201 -82.91 48.44 -86.46
CA TYR A 201 -83.82 49.49 -86.94
C TYR A 201 -85.31 49.05 -86.91
N HIS A 202 -86.26 50.00 -86.92
CA HIS A 202 -87.51 50.04 -87.75
C HIS A 202 -88.25 51.38 -87.42
N ARG A 203 -88.42 52.38 -88.33
CA ARG A 203 -89.28 52.57 -89.53
C ARG A 203 -90.76 52.99 -89.25
N PHE A 204 -91.18 54.06 -89.95
CA PHE A 204 -92.43 54.29 -90.74
C PHE A 204 -93.56 55.28 -90.32
N ASN A 205 -93.74 56.30 -91.18
CA ASN A 205 -94.91 56.73 -91.96
C ASN A 205 -96.22 57.33 -91.36
N SER A 206 -96.45 58.62 -91.71
CA SER A 206 -97.55 59.16 -92.56
C SER A 206 -98.90 59.73 -92.01
N PRO A 207 -99.57 60.66 -92.77
CA PRO A 207 -100.65 61.63 -92.41
C PRO A 207 -102.04 61.15 -92.94
N PRO A 208 -103.09 61.93 -93.39
CA PRO A 208 -103.51 63.37 -93.39
C PRO A 208 -105.03 63.62 -93.07
N ASN A 209 -105.57 64.86 -93.21
CA ASN A 209 -106.89 65.15 -93.87
C ASN A 209 -107.38 66.64 -93.84
N LEU A 210 -107.77 67.12 -95.04
CA LEU A 210 -108.98 67.90 -95.48
C LEU A 210 -109.34 69.26 -94.77
N ARG A 211 -109.84 70.35 -95.39
CA ARG A 211 -110.75 70.56 -96.55
C ARG A 211 -110.88 72.08 -96.87
N GLY A 212 -110.84 72.53 -98.14
CA GLY A 212 -111.92 73.25 -98.87
C GLY A 212 -111.78 74.79 -98.93
N SER A 213 -111.46 75.43 -100.07
CA SER A 213 -112.33 75.93 -101.19
C SER A 213 -112.90 77.34 -100.92
N PHE A 214 -112.52 78.43 -101.62
CA PHE A 214 -112.80 78.91 -103.00
C PHE A 214 -114.22 79.53 -103.20
N ASP A 215 -114.22 80.74 -103.80
CA ASP A 215 -115.30 81.66 -104.21
C ASP A 215 -115.98 82.58 -103.15
N ASP A 216 -115.72 83.90 -103.21
CA ASP A 216 -116.58 84.77 -104.01
C ASP A 216 -115.94 86.15 -104.30
N GLN A 217 -116.34 86.69 -105.45
CA GLN A 217 -115.65 87.68 -106.25
C GLN A 217 -116.22 89.11 -105.98
N TRP A 218 -115.30 90.10 -105.92
CA TRP A 218 -115.54 91.56 -106.04
C TRP A 218 -116.01 92.39 -104.82
N SER A 219 -115.03 92.96 -104.10
CA SER A 219 -115.05 94.31 -103.49
C SER A 219 -113.61 94.66 -103.05
N PHE A 220 -112.67 94.77 -103.99
CA PHE A 220 -112.23 96.04 -104.60
C PHE A 220 -111.50 96.98 -103.62
N GLU A 221 -110.20 96.70 -103.45
CA GLU A 221 -109.11 97.70 -103.47
C GLU A 221 -108.76 98.54 -102.21
N GLN A 222 -109.46 98.42 -101.06
CA GLN A 222 -109.02 99.08 -99.81
C GLN A 222 -108.36 98.19 -98.74
N ASP A 223 -108.52 96.85 -98.78
CA ASP A 223 -108.07 95.94 -97.70
C ASP A 223 -106.60 95.44 -97.85
N LYS A 224 -105.91 95.82 -98.93
CA LYS A 224 -104.55 95.33 -99.28
C LYS A 224 -103.44 95.97 -98.44
N ILE A 225 -103.68 97.12 -97.80
CA ILE A 225 -102.68 97.86 -97.02
C ILE A 225 -102.66 97.42 -95.54
N GLN A 226 -103.76 96.91 -94.99
CA GLN A 226 -103.84 96.52 -93.57
C GLN A 226 -103.30 95.10 -93.30
N LYS A 227 -103.49 94.15 -94.24
CA LYS A 227 -102.97 92.76 -94.14
C LYS A 227 -101.45 92.63 -94.21
N LEU A 228 -100.73 93.62 -94.77
CA LEU A 228 -99.25 93.62 -94.81
C LEU A 228 -98.62 93.99 -93.46
N LYS A 229 -99.30 94.77 -92.62
CA LYS A 229 -98.82 95.12 -91.28
C LYS A 229 -99.01 93.97 -90.28
N SER A 230 -100.16 93.29 -90.28
CA SER A 230 -100.43 92.16 -89.38
C SER A 230 -99.51 90.95 -89.64
N LYS A 231 -99.17 90.68 -90.90
CA LYS A 231 -98.26 89.57 -91.28
C LYS A 231 -96.80 89.80 -90.84
N LYS A 232 -96.36 91.07 -90.75
CA LYS A 232 -95.01 91.41 -90.23
C LYS A 232 -94.93 91.25 -88.71
N VAL A 233 -95.99 91.62 -87.97
CA VAL A 233 -96.05 91.47 -86.51
C VAL A 233 -96.06 89.98 -86.10
N PHE A 234 -96.84 89.14 -86.80
CA PHE A 234 -96.88 87.70 -86.51
C PHE A 234 -95.53 87.01 -86.75
N LYS A 235 -94.81 87.39 -87.81
CA LYS A 235 -93.49 86.81 -88.12
C LYS A 235 -92.44 87.21 -87.08
N ALA A 236 -92.52 88.43 -86.53
CA ALA A 236 -91.63 88.86 -85.45
C ALA A 236 -91.90 88.08 -84.15
N GLN A 237 -93.17 87.86 -83.79
CA GLN A 237 -93.54 87.11 -82.59
C GLN A 237 -93.06 85.66 -82.63
N MET A 238 -93.19 85.00 -83.79
CA MET A 238 -92.72 83.62 -83.97
C MET A 238 -91.19 83.47 -83.82
N ILE A 239 -90.42 84.50 -84.17
CA ILE A 239 -88.95 84.52 -84.00
C ILE A 239 -88.60 84.66 -82.51
N ILE A 240 -89.31 85.52 -81.78
CA ILE A 240 -89.13 85.70 -80.33
C ILE A 240 -89.42 84.39 -79.58
N ASP A 241 -90.49 83.68 -79.93
CA ASP A 241 -90.85 82.42 -79.27
C ASP A 241 -89.81 81.31 -79.53
N LEU A 242 -89.23 81.26 -80.74
CA LEU A 242 -88.14 80.34 -81.09
C LEU A 242 -86.84 80.64 -80.33
N GLU A 243 -86.49 81.91 -80.16
CA GLU A 243 -85.34 82.31 -79.34
C GLU A 243 -85.54 81.97 -77.87
N HIS A 244 -86.74 82.18 -77.32
CA HIS A 244 -87.04 81.85 -75.94
C HIS A 244 -86.95 80.33 -75.69
N LEU A 245 -87.41 79.51 -76.64
CA LEU A 245 -87.29 78.04 -76.57
C LEU A 245 -85.82 77.59 -76.63
N LYS A 246 -85.00 78.25 -77.44
CA LYS A 246 -83.55 77.97 -77.53
C LYS A 246 -82.85 78.32 -76.21
N LEU A 247 -83.17 79.47 -75.62
CA LEU A 247 -82.60 79.91 -74.33
C LEU A 247 -82.94 78.96 -73.17
N MET A 248 -84.17 78.41 -73.17
CA MET A 248 -84.60 77.40 -72.20
C MET A 248 -83.81 76.09 -72.34
N LYS A 249 -83.54 75.63 -73.57
CA LYS A 249 -82.70 74.44 -73.80
C LYS A 249 -81.25 74.69 -73.40
N ASP A 250 -80.70 75.86 -73.70
CA ASP A 250 -79.32 76.21 -73.33
C ASP A 250 -79.13 76.25 -71.81
N ARG A 251 -80.11 76.78 -71.05
CA ARG A 251 -80.12 76.70 -69.58
C ARG A 251 -80.13 75.26 -69.05
N GLN A 252 -80.89 74.36 -69.69
CA GLN A 252 -80.91 72.94 -69.29
C GLN A 252 -79.56 72.26 -69.54
N TYR A 253 -78.89 72.57 -70.65
CA TYR A 253 -77.56 72.04 -70.94
C TYR A 253 -76.50 72.56 -69.96
N GLU A 254 -76.55 73.84 -69.61
CA GLU A 254 -75.62 74.45 -68.66
C GLU A 254 -75.79 73.86 -67.24
N SER A 255 -77.03 73.57 -66.84
CA SER A 255 -77.34 72.93 -65.56
C SER A 255 -76.79 71.49 -65.50
N ARG A 256 -76.93 70.72 -66.58
CA ARG A 256 -76.36 69.36 -66.69
C ARG A 256 -74.82 69.36 -66.69
N LEU A 257 -74.19 70.34 -67.35
CA LEU A 257 -72.73 70.50 -67.35
C LEU A 257 -72.20 70.78 -65.93
N LYS A 258 -72.84 71.68 -65.18
CA LYS A 258 -72.47 71.96 -63.79
C LYS A 258 -72.62 70.74 -62.87
N GLU A 259 -73.65 69.92 -63.09
CA GLU A 259 -73.85 68.69 -62.31
C GLU A 259 -72.78 67.62 -62.61
N MET A 260 -72.39 67.46 -63.88
CA MET A 260 -71.30 66.56 -64.27
C MET A 260 -69.95 67.02 -63.74
N GLU A 261 -69.68 68.32 -63.76
CA GLU A 261 -68.43 68.89 -63.21
C GLU A 261 -68.35 68.70 -61.70
N LYS A 262 -69.48 68.81 -60.98
CA LYS A 262 -69.56 68.52 -59.55
C LYS A 262 -69.25 67.05 -59.24
N LYS A 263 -69.85 66.11 -60.00
CA LYS A 263 -69.58 64.66 -59.86
C LYS A 263 -68.10 64.33 -60.11
N PHE A 264 -67.47 64.98 -61.08
CA PHE A 264 -66.06 64.77 -61.39
C PHE A 264 -65.15 65.24 -60.24
N LYS A 265 -65.44 66.40 -59.65
CA LYS A 265 -64.72 66.93 -58.47
C LYS A 265 -64.89 66.03 -57.23
N GLU A 266 -66.09 65.49 -57.02
CA GLU A 266 -66.35 64.54 -55.92
C GLU A 266 -65.60 63.22 -56.11
N GLU A 267 -65.55 62.68 -57.34
CA GLU A 267 -64.80 61.46 -57.64
C GLU A 267 -63.27 61.66 -57.51
N GLU A 268 -62.76 62.82 -57.92
CA GLU A 268 -61.35 63.18 -57.77
C GLU A 268 -60.94 63.27 -56.28
N MET A 269 -61.78 63.88 -55.45
CA MET A 269 -61.58 63.93 -53.99
C MET A 269 -61.59 62.52 -53.37
N PHE A 270 -62.53 61.66 -53.78
CA PHE A 270 -62.60 60.29 -53.29
C PHE A 270 -61.36 59.46 -53.68
N ARG A 271 -60.87 59.60 -54.92
CA ARG A 271 -59.64 58.93 -55.38
C ARG A 271 -58.41 59.39 -54.60
N LYS A 272 -58.33 60.68 -54.25
CA LYS A 272 -57.26 61.23 -53.43
C LYS A 272 -57.29 60.65 -52.01
N GLU A 273 -58.47 60.64 -51.37
CA GLU A 273 -58.64 60.08 -50.03
C GLU A 273 -58.31 58.57 -49.96
N LEU A 274 -58.63 57.81 -51.01
CA LEU A 274 -58.30 56.39 -51.09
C LEU A 274 -56.78 56.14 -51.20
N LYS A 275 -56.07 56.99 -51.97
CA LYS A 275 -54.61 56.94 -52.07
C LYS A 275 -53.95 57.27 -50.73
N ASP A 276 -54.40 58.32 -50.06
CA ASP A 276 -53.87 58.74 -48.76
C ASP A 276 -54.08 57.64 -47.70
N LYS A 277 -55.25 56.99 -47.68
CA LYS A 277 -55.53 55.83 -46.80
C LYS A 277 -54.61 54.64 -47.09
N HIS A 278 -54.31 54.37 -48.37
CA HIS A 278 -53.42 53.28 -48.74
C HIS A 278 -51.97 53.58 -48.33
N GLU A 279 -51.52 54.82 -48.50
CA GLU A 279 -50.18 55.27 -48.11
C GLU A 279 -49.98 55.25 -46.59
N MET A 280 -51.01 55.65 -45.81
CA MET A 280 -51.01 55.52 -44.34
C MET A 280 -50.90 54.06 -43.88
N LYS A 281 -51.59 53.13 -44.56
CA LYS A 281 -51.47 51.70 -44.25
C LYS A 281 -50.07 51.18 -44.57
N LEU A 282 -49.50 51.59 -45.71
CA LEU A 282 -48.18 51.12 -46.15
C LEU A 282 -47.07 51.60 -45.21
N THR A 283 -47.13 52.86 -44.76
CA THR A 283 -46.20 53.42 -43.77
C THR A 283 -46.36 52.76 -42.40
N SER A 284 -47.58 52.48 -41.96
CA SER A 284 -47.84 51.74 -40.71
C SER A 284 -47.26 50.31 -40.75
N VAL A 285 -47.44 49.59 -41.86
CA VAL A 285 -46.88 48.25 -42.05
C VAL A 285 -45.35 48.28 -42.09
N LYS A 286 -44.75 49.27 -42.77
CA LYS A 286 -43.29 49.46 -42.76
C LYS A 286 -42.75 49.70 -41.36
N GLY A 287 -43.38 50.57 -40.56
CA GLY A 287 -42.98 50.83 -39.18
C GLY A 287 -43.08 49.57 -38.29
N LYS A 288 -44.14 48.77 -38.46
CA LYS A 288 -44.28 47.48 -37.74
C LYS A 288 -43.20 46.46 -38.15
N ASN A 289 -42.89 46.33 -39.43
CA ASN A 289 -41.84 45.43 -39.90
C ASN A 289 -40.45 45.86 -39.38
N GLU A 290 -40.17 47.16 -39.37
CA GLU A 290 -38.91 47.70 -38.88
C GLU A 290 -38.75 47.48 -37.36
N GLN A 291 -39.85 47.55 -36.62
CA GLN A 291 -39.89 47.23 -35.19
C GLN A 291 -39.65 45.73 -34.94
N ILE A 292 -40.31 44.85 -35.71
CA ILE A 292 -40.10 43.39 -35.64
C ILE A 292 -38.64 43.03 -35.95
N GLN A 293 -38.04 43.68 -36.95
CA GLN A 293 -36.66 43.41 -37.35
C GLN A 293 -35.67 43.84 -36.26
N LYS A 294 -35.87 45.02 -35.65
CA LYS A 294 -35.07 45.47 -34.49
C LYS A 294 -35.21 44.52 -33.29
N GLU A 295 -36.40 43.98 -33.06
CA GLU A 295 -36.63 43.04 -31.96
C GLU A 295 -35.96 41.68 -32.19
N LEU A 296 -36.01 41.16 -33.43
CA LEU A 296 -35.28 39.94 -33.82
C LEU A 296 -33.76 40.09 -33.70
N GLU A 297 -33.21 41.23 -34.09
CA GLU A 297 -31.79 41.53 -33.94
C GLU A 297 -31.38 41.62 -32.47
N TYR A 298 -32.20 42.27 -31.64
CA TYR A 298 -31.98 42.35 -30.20
C TYR A 298 -32.00 40.96 -29.53
N GLN A 299 -32.98 40.11 -29.85
CA GLN A 299 -33.04 38.74 -29.34
C GLN A 299 -31.85 37.90 -29.80
N SER A 300 -31.45 38.02 -31.08
CA SER A 300 -30.26 37.33 -31.60
C SER A 300 -28.99 37.76 -30.88
N ARG A 301 -28.86 39.06 -30.56
CA ARG A 301 -27.72 39.60 -29.80
C ARG A 301 -27.66 39.04 -28.38
N ILE A 302 -28.79 38.99 -27.67
CA ILE A 302 -28.88 38.40 -26.32
C ILE A 302 -28.50 36.91 -26.35
N LEU A 303 -29.00 36.15 -27.33
CA LEU A 303 -28.69 34.73 -27.45
C LEU A 303 -27.19 34.50 -27.72
N LEU A 304 -26.59 35.31 -28.59
CA LEU A 304 -25.16 35.24 -28.88
C LEU A 304 -24.33 35.58 -27.63
N GLU A 305 -24.71 36.62 -26.89
CA GLU A 305 -24.02 37.03 -25.66
C GLU A 305 -24.14 35.95 -24.56
N ARG A 306 -25.31 35.34 -24.40
CA ARG A 306 -25.50 34.18 -23.50
C ARG A 306 -24.64 32.99 -23.91
N ALA A 307 -24.58 32.66 -25.19
CA ALA A 307 -23.76 31.57 -25.70
C ALA A 307 -22.25 31.83 -25.48
N GLN A 308 -21.79 33.07 -25.71
CA GLN A 308 -20.41 33.46 -25.44
C GLN A 308 -20.07 33.39 -23.95
N LYS A 309 -20.98 33.85 -23.07
CA LYS A 309 -20.79 33.78 -21.62
C LYS A 309 -20.73 32.33 -21.11
N ASP A 310 -21.60 31.45 -21.63
CA ASP A 310 -21.58 30.02 -21.30
C ASP A 310 -20.29 29.34 -21.78
N MET A 311 -19.82 29.64 -22.99
CA MET A 311 -18.54 29.14 -23.50
C MET A 311 -17.35 29.60 -22.64
N ARG A 312 -17.30 30.87 -22.23
CA ARG A 312 -16.24 31.36 -21.33
C ARG A 312 -16.30 30.68 -19.97
N SER A 313 -17.49 30.53 -19.38
CA SER A 313 -17.64 29.84 -18.10
C SER A 313 -17.22 28.37 -18.16
N LYS A 314 -17.52 27.68 -19.28
CA LYS A 314 -17.05 26.31 -19.52
C LYS A 314 -15.53 26.24 -19.68
N GLN A 315 -14.93 27.20 -20.39
CA GLN A 315 -13.48 27.29 -20.53
C GLN A 315 -12.79 27.52 -19.18
N GLU A 316 -13.27 28.46 -18.37
CA GLU A 316 -12.73 28.74 -17.03
C GLU A 316 -12.82 27.52 -16.11
N LYS A 317 -13.94 26.77 -16.17
CA LYS A 317 -14.09 25.52 -15.42
C LYS A 317 -13.11 24.44 -15.89
N HIS A 318 -12.87 24.34 -17.20
CA HIS A 318 -11.89 23.42 -17.76
C HIS A 318 -10.47 23.77 -17.28
N ASP A 319 -10.07 25.03 -17.40
CA ASP A 319 -8.75 25.51 -16.98
C ASP A 319 -8.53 25.30 -15.47
N MET A 320 -9.56 25.52 -14.64
CA MET A 320 -9.52 25.24 -13.21
C MET A 320 -9.31 23.74 -12.92
N LEU A 321 -10.01 22.86 -13.63
CA LEU A 321 -9.85 21.41 -13.49
C LEU A 321 -8.45 20.94 -13.93
N GLU A 322 -7.90 21.53 -15.00
CA GLU A 322 -6.53 21.24 -15.43
C GLU A 322 -5.49 21.68 -14.40
N ARG A 323 -5.66 22.87 -13.80
CA ARG A 323 -4.80 23.33 -12.69
C ARG A 323 -4.84 22.38 -11.50
N GLN A 324 -6.04 21.94 -11.09
CA GLN A 324 -6.19 20.97 -10.00
C GLN A 324 -5.51 19.63 -10.32
N ARG A 325 -5.67 19.11 -11.55
CA ARG A 325 -4.98 17.89 -11.98
C ARG A 325 -3.46 18.04 -11.95
N PHE A 326 -2.95 19.19 -12.38
CA PHE A 326 -1.52 19.47 -12.37
C PHE A 326 -0.97 19.58 -10.94
N GLU A 327 -1.68 20.26 -10.04
CA GLU A 327 -1.32 20.33 -8.62
C GLU A 327 -1.35 18.95 -7.94
N GLU A 328 -2.34 18.11 -8.27
CA GLU A 328 -2.42 16.75 -7.74
C GLU A 328 -1.27 15.88 -8.24
N LEU A 329 -0.91 15.99 -9.53
CA LEU A 329 0.26 15.32 -10.11
C LEU A 329 1.55 15.74 -9.40
N LYS A 330 1.76 17.05 -9.22
CA LYS A 330 2.93 17.58 -8.52
C LYS A 330 2.99 17.09 -7.07
N ARG A 331 1.85 17.05 -6.37
CA ARG A 331 1.76 16.53 -5.00
C ARG A 331 2.12 15.04 -4.93
N ARG A 332 1.68 14.23 -5.90
CA ARG A 332 2.04 12.81 -5.99
C ARG A 332 3.53 12.64 -6.28
N GLU A 333 4.10 13.44 -7.16
CA GLU A 333 5.53 13.42 -7.49
C GLU A 333 6.39 13.74 -6.24
N GLU A 334 6.03 14.79 -5.49
CA GLU A 334 6.67 15.10 -4.20
C GLU A 334 6.55 13.96 -3.17
N GLU A 335 5.39 13.28 -3.12
CA GLU A 335 5.19 12.13 -2.23
C GLU A 335 6.07 10.94 -2.62
N PHE A 336 6.19 10.64 -3.92
CA PHE A 336 7.08 9.60 -4.42
C PHE A 336 8.54 9.92 -4.13
N GLU A 337 8.97 11.18 -4.32
CA GLU A 337 10.33 11.58 -4.03
C GLU A 337 10.65 11.50 -2.53
N ARG A 338 9.72 11.91 -1.64
CA ARG A 338 9.86 11.70 -0.18
C ARG A 338 9.95 10.22 0.19
N LYS A 339 9.13 9.36 -0.43
CA LYS A 339 9.19 7.90 -0.21
C LYS A 339 10.52 7.32 -0.67
N ARG A 340 11.03 7.76 -1.82
CA ARG A 340 12.32 7.34 -2.37
C ARG A 340 13.47 7.75 -1.44
N GLN A 341 13.50 8.99 -0.99
CA GLN A 341 14.49 9.48 -0.02
C GLN A 341 14.44 8.71 1.30
N LYS A 342 13.23 8.38 1.80
CA LYS A 342 13.07 7.57 3.01
C LYS A 342 13.61 6.14 2.84
N ILE A 343 13.36 5.52 1.68
CA ILE A 343 13.91 4.18 1.37
C ILE A 343 15.43 4.23 1.30
N GLU A 344 16.00 5.26 0.68
CA GLU A 344 17.44 5.44 0.58
C GLU A 344 18.09 5.68 1.95
N GLN A 345 17.46 6.49 2.81
CA GLN A 345 17.90 6.68 4.19
C GLN A 345 17.87 5.36 4.98
N MET A 346 16.78 4.59 4.88
CA MET A 346 16.69 3.29 5.54
C MET A 346 17.77 2.30 5.06
N LYS A 347 18.13 2.32 3.78
CA LYS A 347 19.23 1.50 3.26
C LYS A 347 20.57 1.92 3.87
N ARG A 348 20.86 3.22 3.91
CA ARG A 348 22.08 3.76 4.54
C ARG A 348 22.16 3.41 6.03
N ASP A 349 21.05 3.53 6.75
CA ASP A 349 20.99 3.20 8.18
C ASP A 349 21.21 1.69 8.42
N GLN A 350 20.61 0.83 7.57
CA GLN A 350 20.82 -0.62 7.64
C GLN A 350 22.28 -1.00 7.35
N GLU A 351 22.88 -0.41 6.31
CA GLU A 351 24.29 -0.64 5.99
C GLU A 351 25.21 -0.21 7.14
N GLN A 352 24.91 0.90 7.82
CA GLN A 352 25.66 1.33 9.01
C GLN A 352 25.49 0.37 10.19
N GLU A 353 24.28 -0.15 10.41
CA GLU A 353 24.02 -1.13 11.47
C GLU A 353 24.78 -2.44 11.21
N ASP A 354 24.77 -2.91 9.96
CA ASP A 354 25.49 -4.11 9.54
C ASP A 354 27.01 -3.93 9.71
N LEU A 355 27.55 -2.75 9.34
CA LEU A 355 28.96 -2.42 9.55
C LEU A 355 29.34 -2.43 11.04
N ARG A 356 28.52 -1.83 11.91
CA ARG A 356 28.75 -1.85 13.37
C ARG A 356 28.70 -3.26 13.94
N ALA A 357 27.81 -4.11 13.43
CA ALA A 357 27.74 -5.50 13.85
C ALA A 357 29.00 -6.29 13.45
N VAL A 358 29.51 -6.07 12.24
CA VAL A 358 30.78 -6.66 11.78
C VAL A 358 31.95 -6.17 12.62
N GLU A 359 32.03 -4.88 12.91
CA GLU A 359 33.08 -4.29 13.76
C GLU A 359 33.07 -4.88 15.18
N THR A 360 31.88 -5.00 15.77
CA THR A 360 31.71 -5.63 17.10
C THR A 360 32.15 -7.10 17.08
N ASN A 361 31.82 -7.84 16.02
CA ASN A 361 32.25 -9.23 15.87
C ASN A 361 33.77 -9.34 15.71
N LEU A 362 34.38 -8.43 14.95
CA LEU A 362 35.84 -8.38 14.78
C LEU A 362 36.53 -8.16 16.13
N GLN A 363 36.09 -7.17 16.90
CA GLN A 363 36.61 -6.90 18.25
C GLN A 363 36.48 -8.12 19.18
N GLN A 364 35.38 -8.86 19.10
CA GLN A 364 35.21 -10.09 19.88
C GLN A 364 36.19 -11.19 19.45
N PHE A 365 36.48 -11.33 18.15
CA PHE A 365 37.48 -12.27 17.67
C PHE A 365 38.89 -11.87 18.10
N GLU A 366 39.24 -10.60 18.00
CA GLU A 366 40.51 -10.06 18.48
C GLU A 366 40.69 -10.32 19.99
N TYR A 367 39.64 -10.08 20.78
CA TYR A 367 39.66 -10.39 22.21
C TYR A 367 39.89 -11.87 22.49
N LYS A 368 39.19 -12.78 21.79
CA LYS A 368 39.37 -14.22 21.95
C LYS A 368 40.76 -14.70 21.53
N ILE A 369 41.31 -14.13 20.46
CA ILE A 369 42.67 -14.41 20.01
C ILE A 369 43.66 -13.96 21.09
N LYS A 370 43.51 -12.75 21.61
CA LYS A 370 44.35 -12.23 22.70
C LYS A 370 44.26 -13.09 23.95
N GLU A 371 43.05 -13.46 24.39
CA GLU A 371 42.84 -14.34 25.54
C GLU A 371 43.49 -15.71 25.34
N SER A 372 43.42 -16.26 24.13
CA SER A 372 44.10 -17.53 23.79
C SER A 372 45.62 -17.39 23.80
N GLN A 373 46.16 -16.28 23.30
CA GLN A 373 47.59 -15.99 23.34
C GLN A 373 48.09 -15.82 24.77
N ASP A 374 47.34 -15.12 25.63
CA ASP A 374 47.68 -14.93 27.04
C ASP A 374 47.69 -16.26 27.80
N LYS A 375 46.69 -17.13 27.56
CA LYS A 375 46.65 -18.49 28.13
C LYS A 375 47.84 -19.33 27.69
N HIS A 376 48.19 -19.26 26.40
CA HIS A 376 49.34 -19.98 25.87
C HIS A 376 50.66 -19.46 26.45
N ALA A 377 50.83 -18.14 26.56
CA ALA A 377 51.99 -17.50 27.19
C ALA A 377 52.12 -17.92 28.66
N TYR A 378 51.01 -17.92 29.41
CA TYR A 378 50.98 -18.39 30.79
C TYR A 378 51.37 -19.87 30.91
N GLN A 379 50.87 -20.72 30.01
CA GLN A 379 51.23 -22.14 30.00
C GLN A 379 52.70 -22.37 29.70
N LEU A 380 53.29 -21.63 28.75
CA LEU A 380 54.71 -21.65 28.49
C LEU A 380 55.53 -21.23 29.72
N GLN A 381 55.13 -20.14 30.39
CA GLN A 381 55.78 -19.68 31.60
C GLN A 381 55.72 -20.72 32.72
N ARG A 382 54.58 -21.38 32.88
CA ARG A 382 54.42 -22.50 33.82
C ARG A 382 55.36 -23.65 33.49
N VAL A 383 55.40 -24.12 32.24
CA VAL A 383 56.30 -25.21 31.82
C VAL A 383 57.77 -24.84 32.05
N ILE A 384 58.17 -23.60 31.73
CA ILE A 384 59.51 -23.09 32.00
C ILE A 384 59.81 -23.11 33.50
N SER A 385 58.88 -22.69 34.35
CA SER A 385 59.06 -22.69 35.81
C SER A 385 59.16 -24.12 36.38
N GLU A 386 58.35 -25.06 35.89
CA GLU A 386 58.42 -26.47 36.29
C GLU A 386 59.74 -27.10 35.85
N ALA A 387 60.23 -26.79 34.65
CA ALA A 387 61.53 -27.25 34.17
C ALA A 387 62.68 -26.68 35.00
N ARG A 388 62.64 -25.40 35.36
CA ARG A 388 63.62 -24.78 36.27
C ARG A 388 63.63 -25.46 37.62
N LEU A 389 62.46 -25.70 38.23
CA LEU A 389 62.35 -26.40 39.51
C LEU A 389 62.93 -27.82 39.44
N ARG A 390 62.62 -28.58 38.38
CA ARG A 390 63.19 -29.92 38.17
C ARG A 390 64.72 -29.87 38.06
N ASN A 391 65.26 -28.90 37.34
CA ASN A 391 66.70 -28.70 37.23
C ASN A 391 67.33 -28.33 38.59
N THR A 392 66.67 -27.49 39.39
CA THR A 392 67.10 -27.17 40.76
C THR A 392 67.15 -28.41 41.64
N ILE A 393 66.07 -29.20 41.68
CA ILE A 393 66.00 -30.45 42.46
C ILE A 393 67.09 -31.43 42.00
N GLN A 394 67.33 -31.54 40.70
CA GLN A 394 68.37 -32.42 40.18
C GLN A 394 69.76 -31.93 40.58
N SER A 395 70.02 -30.62 40.54
CA SER A 395 71.26 -30.01 41.01
C SER A 395 71.49 -30.26 42.50
N GLU A 396 70.45 -30.11 43.34
CA GLU A 396 70.50 -30.41 44.77
C GLU A 396 70.79 -31.89 45.04
N LYS A 397 70.20 -32.82 44.28
CA LYS A 397 70.52 -34.26 44.39
C LYS A 397 71.97 -34.55 44.05
N VAL A 398 72.50 -33.93 42.99
CA VAL A 398 73.92 -34.08 42.61
C VAL A 398 74.83 -33.50 43.68
N ASN A 399 74.50 -32.35 44.25
CA ASN A 399 75.27 -31.74 45.33
C ASN A 399 75.25 -32.60 46.59
N LYS A 400 74.06 -33.09 46.99
CA LYS A 400 73.93 -33.99 48.14
C LYS A 400 74.72 -35.29 47.93
N TRP A 401 74.69 -35.86 46.73
CA TRP A 401 75.50 -37.04 46.42
C TRP A 401 77.01 -36.75 46.54
N LYS A 402 77.47 -35.57 46.11
CA LYS A 402 78.87 -35.15 46.32
C LYS A 402 79.21 -34.96 47.80
N GLU A 403 78.32 -34.36 48.58
CA GLU A 403 78.49 -34.21 50.04
C GLU A 403 78.54 -35.56 50.75
N ASP A 404 77.67 -36.49 50.38
CA ASP A 404 77.65 -37.85 50.93
C ASP A 404 78.93 -38.62 50.55
N GLN A 405 79.44 -38.45 49.32
CA GLN A 405 80.74 -39.00 48.91
C GLN A 405 81.90 -38.43 49.73
N GLN A 406 81.98 -37.11 49.90
CA GLN A 406 83.01 -36.48 50.74
C GLN A 406 82.93 -36.93 52.21
N ARG A 407 81.71 -37.09 52.73
CA ARG A 407 81.49 -37.62 54.07
C ARG A 407 81.99 -39.06 54.18
N GLN A 408 81.71 -39.90 53.18
CA GLN A 408 82.19 -41.27 53.15
C GLN A 408 83.72 -41.33 53.10
N GLU A 409 84.36 -40.54 52.24
CA GLU A 409 85.83 -40.43 52.18
C GLU A 409 86.42 -40.00 53.54
N LEU A 410 85.78 -39.04 54.21
CA LEU A 410 86.19 -38.59 55.55
C LEU A 410 86.00 -39.68 56.61
N GLU A 411 84.90 -40.43 56.56
CA GLU A 411 84.66 -41.58 57.45
C GLU A 411 85.66 -42.71 57.21
N GLU A 412 85.98 -43.02 55.96
CA GLU A 412 87.00 -43.99 55.58
C GLU A 412 88.39 -43.54 56.08
N LEU A 413 88.75 -42.28 55.90
CA LEU A 413 89.98 -41.70 56.45
C LEU A 413 90.02 -41.79 57.98
N HIS A 414 88.91 -41.46 58.65
CA HIS A 414 88.79 -41.59 60.10
C HIS A 414 88.91 -43.04 60.56
N GLN A 415 88.40 -43.99 59.77
CA GLN A 415 88.53 -45.42 60.04
C GLN A 415 89.98 -45.90 59.86
N VAL A 416 90.70 -45.39 58.85
CA VAL A 416 92.14 -45.60 58.69
C VAL A 416 92.88 -45.08 59.92
N TYR A 417 92.61 -43.84 60.37
CA TYR A 417 93.21 -43.31 61.60
C TYR A 417 92.90 -44.16 62.84
N LYS A 418 91.66 -44.64 63.00
CA LYS A 418 91.31 -45.57 64.10
C LYS A 418 92.06 -46.89 63.98
N ASN A 419 92.26 -47.40 62.77
CA ASN A 419 93.00 -48.63 62.55
C ASN A 419 94.50 -48.45 62.80
N GLU A 420 95.08 -47.31 62.40
CA GLU A 420 96.43 -46.90 62.76
C GLU A 420 96.58 -46.71 64.26
N GLU A 421 95.62 -46.07 64.94
CA GLU A 421 95.62 -45.91 66.39
C GLU A 421 95.55 -47.27 67.09
N LYS A 422 94.72 -48.20 66.60
CA LYS A 422 94.68 -49.60 67.08
C LYS A 422 96.00 -50.31 66.81
N TYR A 423 96.63 -50.09 65.66
CA TYR A 423 97.93 -50.66 65.32
C TYR A 423 99.04 -50.09 66.22
N MET A 424 99.05 -48.78 66.47
CA MET A 424 99.94 -48.09 67.39
C MET A 424 99.71 -48.54 68.83
N LYS A 425 98.45 -48.71 69.27
CA LYS A 425 98.11 -49.31 70.57
C LYS A 425 98.56 -50.77 70.64
N LYS A 426 98.47 -51.55 69.55
CA LYS A 426 99.02 -52.91 69.47
C LYS A 426 100.55 -52.89 69.54
N MET A 427 101.21 -51.98 68.84
CA MET A 427 102.67 -51.80 68.88
C MET A 427 103.14 -51.33 70.24
N GLN A 428 102.44 -50.40 70.90
CA GLN A 428 102.68 -50.03 72.30
C GLN A 428 102.38 -51.18 73.25
N LYS A 429 101.32 -51.97 73.01
CA LYS A 429 101.04 -53.17 73.80
C LYS A 429 102.07 -54.27 73.55
N ILE A 430 102.64 -54.38 72.36
CA ILE A 430 103.73 -55.31 72.04
C ILE A 430 105.00 -54.79 72.70
N ALA A 431 105.35 -53.50 72.58
CA ALA A 431 106.48 -52.90 73.28
C ALA A 431 106.36 -53.05 74.81
N LYS A 432 105.18 -52.72 75.38
CA LYS A 432 104.83 -53.00 76.77
C LYS A 432 104.78 -54.49 77.05
N SER A 433 104.40 -55.36 76.11
CA SER A 433 104.43 -56.82 76.28
C SER A 433 105.84 -57.36 76.21
N THR A 434 106.77 -56.74 75.51
CA THR A 434 108.19 -57.12 75.45
C THR A 434 108.87 -56.66 76.74
N GLN A 435 108.51 -55.47 77.21
CA GLN A 435 108.89 -54.91 78.51
C GLN A 435 108.28 -55.73 79.66
N ASP A 436 106.99 -56.08 79.56
CA ASP A 436 106.26 -56.98 80.45
C ASP A 436 106.68 -58.43 80.25
N LEU A 437 107.27 -58.88 79.15
CA LEU A 437 107.81 -60.25 79.01
C LEU A 437 109.13 -60.32 79.79
N HIS A 438 109.93 -59.25 79.74
CA HIS A 438 111.05 -59.06 80.65
C HIS A 438 110.62 -58.96 82.13
N GLN A 439 109.40 -58.48 82.40
CA GLN A 439 108.82 -58.44 83.75
C GLN A 439 108.05 -59.73 84.13
N LYS A 440 107.40 -60.42 83.21
CA LYS A 440 106.64 -61.68 83.36
C LYS A 440 107.52 -62.91 83.35
N ILE A 441 108.77 -62.81 82.88
CA ILE A 441 109.81 -63.78 83.25
C ILE A 441 110.12 -63.70 84.75
N ARG A 442 109.94 -62.54 85.41
CA ARG A 442 110.00 -62.41 86.88
C ARG A 442 108.67 -62.74 87.58
N GLU A 443 107.53 -62.50 86.94
CA GLU A 443 106.21 -62.59 87.58
C GLU A 443 105.37 -63.83 87.19
N LYS A 444 105.91 -64.76 86.37
CA LYS A 444 105.36 -66.13 86.15
C LYS A 444 105.48 -67.05 87.38
N LYS A 445 105.24 -66.50 88.57
CA LYS A 445 105.01 -67.22 89.83
C LYS A 445 103.65 -66.92 90.46
N LEU A 446 102.79 -66.08 89.89
CA LEU A 446 101.46 -65.85 90.46
C LEU A 446 100.33 -65.74 89.41
N MET A 447 99.48 -66.76 89.48
CA MET A 447 98.01 -66.72 89.37
C MET A 447 97.31 -66.55 88.00
N LYS A 448 96.33 -67.46 87.86
CA LYS A 448 95.31 -67.69 86.81
C LYS A 448 93.99 -66.97 87.16
N GLN A 449 93.06 -66.94 86.17
CA GLN A 449 91.61 -66.57 86.20
C GLN A 449 91.32 -65.05 86.12
N GLU A 450 90.37 -64.47 85.36
CA GLU A 450 88.97 -64.79 84.91
C GLU A 450 88.54 -63.68 83.88
N LYS A 451 87.84 -63.86 82.73
CA LYS A 451 86.41 -64.13 82.38
C LYS A 451 85.80 -63.02 81.46
N GLN A 452 84.84 -63.44 80.63
CA GLN A 452 84.04 -62.72 79.63
C GLN A 452 82.72 -62.11 80.18
N ASN A 453 82.17 -61.08 79.51
CA ASN A 453 80.76 -60.96 79.02
C ASN A 453 80.24 -59.51 78.98
N HIS A 454 79.55 -59.09 77.90
CA HIS A 454 78.20 -58.47 77.97
C HIS A 454 77.57 -58.23 76.58
N ASN A 455 76.36 -58.76 76.34
CA ASN A 455 75.47 -58.34 75.25
C ASN A 455 74.02 -58.66 75.65
N LYS A 456 73.14 -57.64 75.77
CA LYS A 456 71.66 -57.72 75.80
C LYS A 456 71.05 -56.31 75.93
N LYS A 457 70.34 -55.82 74.89
CA LYS A 457 69.24 -54.80 74.90
C LYS A 457 68.87 -54.41 73.45
N VAL A 458 67.95 -55.12 72.79
CA VAL A 458 67.39 -54.70 71.47
C VAL A 458 65.89 -54.97 71.31
N GLU A 459 65.24 -55.83 72.11
CA GLU A 459 63.92 -56.34 71.72
C GLU A 459 62.69 -55.48 72.07
N ASP A 460 62.79 -54.45 72.92
CA ASP A 460 61.62 -53.65 73.32
C ASP A 460 61.29 -52.46 72.37
N GLY A 461 62.21 -52.05 71.50
CA GLY A 461 62.00 -50.90 70.59
C GLY A 461 61.23 -51.21 69.30
N GLU A 462 61.16 -52.47 68.88
CA GLU A 462 60.55 -52.84 67.59
C GLU A 462 59.01 -52.94 67.63
N ILE A 463 58.43 -53.16 68.80
CA ILE A 463 56.98 -53.37 68.95
C ILE A 463 56.22 -52.03 68.89
N GLU A 464 56.77 -50.98 69.53
CA GLU A 464 56.17 -49.64 69.54
C GLU A 464 56.17 -48.99 68.14
N CYS A 465 57.23 -49.21 67.35
CA CYS A 465 57.30 -48.75 65.96
C CYS A 465 56.23 -49.41 65.05
N LYS A 466 55.92 -50.70 65.26
CA LYS A 466 54.93 -51.42 64.44
C LYS A 466 53.49 -50.98 64.72
N LEU A 467 53.13 -50.68 65.96
CA LEU A 467 51.79 -50.21 66.32
C LEU A 467 51.50 -48.81 65.77
N LYS A 468 52.48 -47.90 65.85
CA LYS A 468 52.39 -46.53 65.31
C LYS A 468 52.22 -46.53 63.79
N ALA A 469 52.90 -47.44 63.09
CA ALA A 469 52.77 -47.60 61.64
C ALA A 469 51.37 -48.11 61.21
N ILE A 470 50.71 -48.96 62.01
CA ILE A 470 49.37 -49.46 61.69
C ILE A 470 48.31 -48.37 61.87
N MET A 471 48.36 -47.59 62.96
CA MET A 471 47.43 -46.48 63.17
C MET A 471 47.55 -45.40 62.08
N GLN A 472 48.77 -45.13 61.61
CA GLN A 472 49.01 -44.19 60.52
C GLN A 472 48.42 -44.68 59.18
N LYS A 473 48.43 -46.01 58.93
CA LYS A 473 47.77 -46.61 57.75
C LYS A 473 46.25 -46.48 57.80
N PHE A 474 45.62 -46.63 58.97
CA PHE A 474 44.16 -46.44 59.11
C PHE A 474 43.73 -44.99 58.86
N LYS A 475 44.45 -44.00 59.44
CA LYS A 475 44.19 -42.58 59.17
C LYS A 475 44.32 -42.24 57.69
N HIS A 476 45.36 -42.76 57.03
CA HIS A 476 45.56 -42.50 55.61
C HIS A 476 44.51 -43.18 54.73
N ALA A 477 43.99 -44.35 55.14
CA ALA A 477 42.90 -45.03 54.46
C ALA A 477 41.55 -44.28 54.59
N GLU A 478 41.27 -43.67 55.74
CA GLU A 478 40.08 -42.81 55.93
C GLU A 478 40.17 -41.52 55.11
N GLU A 479 41.31 -40.83 55.15
CA GLU A 479 41.55 -39.63 54.32
C GLU A 479 41.42 -39.92 52.81
N ASN A 480 41.82 -41.11 52.36
CA ASN A 480 41.70 -41.50 50.96
C ASN A 480 40.25 -41.80 50.58
N LYS A 481 39.44 -42.41 51.46
CA LYS A 481 38.00 -42.62 51.22
C LYS A 481 37.23 -41.29 51.14
N GLU A 482 37.57 -40.32 51.98
CA GLU A 482 36.95 -38.98 51.93
C GLU A 482 37.32 -38.24 50.64
N LYS A 483 38.59 -38.31 50.22
CA LYS A 483 39.04 -37.77 48.92
C LYS A 483 38.35 -38.45 47.74
N GLU A 484 38.16 -39.76 47.78
CA GLU A 484 37.43 -40.50 46.74
C GLU A 484 35.96 -40.08 46.64
N HIS A 485 35.29 -39.88 47.79
CA HIS A 485 33.93 -39.38 47.85
C HIS A 485 33.81 -37.95 47.26
N ASP A 486 34.73 -37.06 47.61
CA ASP A 486 34.82 -35.71 47.06
C ASP A 486 35.07 -35.70 45.54
N ILE A 487 35.93 -36.61 45.06
CA ILE A 487 36.18 -36.80 43.64
C ILE A 487 34.90 -37.28 42.95
N ALA A 488 34.13 -38.21 43.56
CA ALA A 488 32.86 -38.68 43.03
C ALA A 488 31.82 -37.55 42.91
N LEU A 489 31.68 -36.70 43.93
CA LEU A 489 30.81 -35.51 43.89
C LEU A 489 31.24 -34.53 42.78
N LYS A 490 32.54 -34.28 42.62
CA LYS A 490 33.07 -33.43 41.54
C LYS A 490 32.86 -34.02 40.15
N HIS A 491 32.95 -35.35 40.01
CA HIS A 491 32.68 -36.04 38.75
C HIS A 491 31.20 -35.99 38.40
N GLU A 492 30.33 -36.23 39.36
CA GLU A 492 28.88 -36.11 39.17
C GLU A 492 28.49 -34.68 38.75
N LEU A 493 29.03 -33.66 39.43
CA LEU A 493 28.77 -32.26 39.07
C LEU A 493 29.23 -31.94 37.63
N ARG A 494 30.37 -32.47 37.20
CA ARG A 494 30.85 -32.33 35.81
C ARG A 494 29.92 -33.02 34.82
N ARG A 495 29.44 -34.22 35.15
CA ARG A 495 28.47 -34.98 34.34
C ARG A 495 27.16 -34.21 34.17
N LEU A 496 26.63 -33.65 35.25
CA LEU A 496 25.41 -32.83 35.24
C LEU A 496 25.56 -31.58 34.36
N LYS A 497 26.70 -30.86 34.48
CA LYS A 497 27.00 -29.71 33.60
C LYS A 497 27.11 -30.10 32.13
N GLU A 498 27.68 -31.27 31.81
CA GLU A 498 27.74 -31.76 30.43
C GLU A 498 26.35 -32.10 29.89
N GLU A 499 25.48 -32.71 30.71
CA GLU A 499 24.10 -32.98 30.34
C GLU A 499 23.32 -31.69 30.03
N ASP A 500 23.55 -30.62 30.80
CA ASP A 500 22.98 -29.29 30.53
C ASP A 500 23.46 -28.72 29.19
N ARG A 501 24.77 -28.79 28.91
CA ARG A 501 25.32 -28.38 27.61
C ARG A 501 24.73 -29.19 26.45
N LYS A 502 24.50 -30.49 26.66
CA LYS A 502 23.88 -31.36 25.66
C LYS A 502 22.43 -30.98 25.40
N LYS A 503 21.64 -30.73 26.45
CA LYS A 503 20.23 -30.31 26.32
C LYS A 503 20.09 -28.92 25.71
N GLU A 504 21.00 -27.98 26.01
CA GLU A 504 21.00 -26.66 25.35
C GLU A 504 21.33 -26.77 23.85
N ARG A 505 22.31 -27.60 23.47
CA ARG A 505 22.59 -27.89 22.05
C ARG A 505 21.38 -28.49 21.34
N GLU A 506 20.68 -29.43 21.97
CA GLU A 506 19.47 -30.03 21.41
C GLU A 506 18.34 -29.01 21.27
N ARG A 507 18.17 -28.14 22.27
CA ARG A 507 17.21 -27.02 22.23
C ARG A 507 17.50 -26.07 21.07
N GLN A 508 18.77 -25.68 20.88
CA GLN A 508 19.18 -24.84 19.76
C GLN A 508 18.86 -25.51 18.41
N LYS A 509 19.16 -26.81 18.27
CA LYS A 509 18.82 -27.59 17.08
C LYS A 509 17.31 -27.61 16.80
N ARG A 510 16.46 -27.72 17.84
CA ARG A 510 15.00 -27.64 17.68
C ARG A 510 14.54 -26.26 17.22
N LEU A 511 15.11 -25.20 17.77
CA LEU A 511 14.82 -23.83 17.35
C LEU A 511 15.20 -23.59 15.89
N ASP A 512 16.37 -24.06 15.47
CA ASP A 512 16.83 -23.94 14.08
C ASP A 512 15.92 -24.73 13.13
N ASN A 513 15.54 -25.95 13.50
CA ASN A 513 14.58 -26.74 12.73
C ASN A 513 13.20 -26.05 12.65
N GLN A 514 12.74 -25.41 13.72
CA GLN A 514 11.48 -24.66 13.73
C GLN A 514 11.56 -23.42 12.83
N ARG A 515 12.69 -22.69 12.85
CA ARG A 515 12.96 -21.56 11.94
C ARG A 515 12.94 -22.04 10.48
N LYS A 516 13.65 -23.12 10.17
CA LYS A 516 13.65 -23.74 8.83
C LYS A 516 12.23 -24.12 8.38
N ARG A 517 11.44 -24.76 9.23
CA ARG A 517 10.03 -25.09 8.92
C ARG A 517 9.17 -23.84 8.68
N LYS A 518 9.35 -22.77 9.45
CA LYS A 518 8.65 -21.49 9.25
C LYS A 518 9.01 -20.86 7.90
N ILE A 519 10.29 -20.88 7.54
CA ILE A 519 10.77 -20.37 6.24
C ILE A 519 10.13 -21.18 5.12
N LEU A 520 10.22 -22.52 5.17
CA LEU A 520 9.61 -23.40 4.16
C LEU A 520 8.11 -23.18 4.02
N LYS A 521 7.39 -23.00 5.14
CA LYS A 521 5.95 -22.72 5.11
C LYS A 521 5.66 -21.39 4.40
N LYS A 522 6.40 -20.32 4.74
CA LYS A 522 6.27 -19.01 4.07
C LYS A 522 6.60 -19.12 2.58
N THR A 523 7.67 -19.82 2.21
CA THR A 523 8.03 -20.05 0.80
C THR A 523 6.91 -20.77 0.05
N ARG A 524 6.29 -21.79 0.67
CA ARG A 524 5.15 -22.49 0.08
C ARG A 524 3.93 -21.58 -0.08
N GLU A 525 3.61 -20.78 0.94
CA GLU A 525 2.53 -19.79 0.88
C GLU A 525 2.76 -18.75 -0.24
N THR A 526 3.99 -18.24 -0.38
CA THR A 526 4.36 -17.32 -1.47
C THR A 526 4.30 -18.00 -2.84
N GLN A 527 4.73 -19.26 -2.96
CA GLN A 527 4.60 -20.02 -4.21
C GLN A 527 3.13 -20.20 -4.59
N SER A 528 2.27 -20.58 -3.64
CA SER A 528 0.83 -20.69 -3.89
C SER A 528 0.20 -19.35 -4.27
N GLN A 529 0.65 -18.23 -3.69
CA GLN A 529 0.21 -16.89 -4.12
C GLN A 529 0.65 -16.57 -5.55
N ILE A 530 1.90 -16.88 -5.91
CA ILE A 530 2.42 -16.69 -7.26
C ILE A 530 1.62 -17.54 -8.27
N GLU A 531 1.34 -18.80 -7.95
CA GLU A 531 0.51 -19.68 -8.77
C GLU A 531 -0.90 -19.12 -8.95
N PHE A 532 -1.51 -18.63 -7.86
CA PHE A 532 -2.81 -17.96 -7.92
C PHE A 532 -2.77 -16.74 -8.86
N TYR A 533 -1.75 -15.89 -8.76
CA TYR A 533 -1.59 -14.75 -9.67
C TYR A 533 -1.39 -15.17 -11.13
N LYS A 534 -0.61 -16.23 -11.39
CA LYS A 534 -0.44 -16.77 -12.75
C LYS A 534 -1.75 -17.29 -13.33
N ILE A 535 -2.55 -18.01 -12.54
CA ILE A 535 -3.87 -18.49 -12.97
C ILE A 535 -4.80 -17.31 -13.27
N SER A 536 -4.85 -16.32 -12.36
CA SER A 536 -5.64 -15.11 -12.55
C SER A 536 -5.23 -14.32 -13.79
N GLU A 537 -3.93 -14.21 -14.07
CA GLU A 537 -3.40 -13.56 -15.27
C GLU A 537 -3.80 -14.32 -16.55
N GLN A 538 -3.70 -15.65 -16.55
CA GLN A 538 -4.14 -16.49 -17.68
C GLN A 538 -5.64 -16.34 -17.96
N GLU A 539 -6.47 -16.29 -16.91
CA GLU A 539 -7.91 -16.03 -17.08
C GLU A 539 -8.17 -14.65 -17.69
N LEU A 540 -7.41 -13.64 -17.26
CA LEU A 540 -7.55 -12.28 -17.77
C LEU A 540 -7.08 -12.16 -19.23
N GLN A 541 -6.04 -12.90 -19.62
CA GLN A 541 -5.64 -13.03 -21.02
C GLN A 541 -6.71 -13.76 -21.86
N LYS A 542 -7.28 -14.86 -21.36
CA LYS A 542 -8.39 -15.57 -22.02
C LYS A 542 -9.58 -14.63 -22.26
N LYS A 543 -9.94 -13.82 -21.26
CA LYS A 543 -11.01 -12.81 -21.39
C LYS A 543 -10.67 -11.76 -22.46
N ARG A 544 -9.44 -11.23 -22.48
CA ARG A 544 -9.01 -10.29 -23.53
C ARG A 544 -9.07 -10.88 -24.94
N VAL A 545 -8.65 -12.13 -25.11
CA VAL A 545 -8.74 -12.83 -26.41
C VAL A 545 -10.20 -13.03 -26.80
N GLN A 546 -11.06 -13.48 -25.88
CA GLN A 546 -12.51 -13.62 -26.14
C GLN A 546 -13.16 -12.30 -26.55
N GLU A 547 -12.80 -11.21 -25.89
CA GLU A 547 -13.29 -9.87 -26.21
C GLU A 547 -12.80 -9.40 -27.59
N THR A 548 -11.54 -9.67 -27.93
CA THR A 548 -10.98 -9.38 -29.26
C THR A 548 -11.66 -10.21 -30.36
N VAL A 549 -11.95 -11.48 -30.10
CA VAL A 549 -12.71 -12.33 -31.04
C VAL A 549 -14.13 -11.80 -31.21
N LYS A 550 -14.78 -11.39 -30.11
CA LYS A 550 -16.11 -10.78 -30.15
C LYS A 550 -16.12 -9.51 -31.00
N THR A 551 -15.18 -8.60 -30.81
CA THR A 551 -15.09 -7.36 -31.62
C THR A 551 -14.79 -7.65 -33.09
N MET A 552 -13.97 -8.65 -33.40
CA MET A 552 -13.74 -9.08 -34.79
C MET A 552 -15.00 -9.65 -35.44
N ILE A 553 -15.80 -10.44 -34.70
CA ILE A 553 -17.10 -10.94 -35.18
C ILE A 553 -18.06 -9.77 -35.43
N ASP A 554 -18.16 -8.82 -34.50
CA ASP A 554 -19.01 -7.64 -34.64
C ASP A 554 -18.60 -6.79 -35.85
N LEU A 555 -17.30 -6.59 -36.08
CA LEU A 555 -16.75 -5.92 -37.26
C LEU A 555 -17.09 -6.66 -38.56
N LYS A 556 -16.92 -7.99 -38.59
CA LYS A 556 -17.27 -8.82 -39.75
C LYS A 556 -18.77 -8.73 -40.06
N ASN A 557 -19.61 -8.76 -39.04
CA ASN A 557 -21.06 -8.60 -39.18
C ASN A 557 -21.40 -7.21 -39.73
N MET A 558 -20.80 -6.14 -39.20
CA MET A 558 -20.98 -4.79 -39.75
C MET A 558 -20.53 -4.68 -41.20
N PHE A 559 -19.38 -5.26 -41.55
CA PHE A 559 -18.87 -5.24 -42.93
C PHE A 559 -19.80 -5.99 -43.88
N SER A 560 -20.32 -7.15 -43.45
CA SER A 560 -21.34 -7.90 -44.19
C SER A 560 -22.61 -7.06 -44.38
N THR A 561 -23.12 -6.39 -43.35
CA THR A 561 -24.27 -5.49 -43.45
C THR A 561 -24.04 -4.36 -44.44
N VAL A 562 -22.87 -3.71 -44.38
CA VAL A 562 -22.50 -2.64 -45.32
C VAL A 562 -22.43 -3.17 -46.76
N GLN A 563 -21.85 -4.34 -46.96
CA GLN A 563 -21.76 -5.00 -48.26
C GLN A 563 -23.16 -5.35 -48.81
N THR A 564 -24.06 -5.89 -47.98
CA THR A 564 -25.45 -6.17 -48.36
C THR A 564 -26.20 -4.88 -48.72
N VAL A 565 -26.02 -3.79 -47.97
CA VAL A 565 -26.62 -2.48 -48.27
C VAL A 565 -26.10 -1.91 -49.60
N LEU A 566 -24.81 -2.09 -49.89
CA LEU A 566 -24.19 -1.67 -51.16
C LEU A 566 -24.73 -2.49 -52.34
N GLN A 567 -24.85 -3.81 -52.21
CA GLN A 567 -25.44 -4.68 -53.23
C GLN A 567 -26.92 -4.36 -53.48
N ALA A 568 -27.67 -4.01 -52.43
CA ALA A 568 -29.06 -3.59 -52.54
C ALA A 568 -29.24 -2.19 -53.17
N LYS A 569 -28.18 -1.38 -53.30
CA LYS A 569 -28.32 0.03 -53.69
C LYS A 569 -28.83 0.22 -55.13
N ASN A 570 -28.58 -0.74 -56.03
CA ASN A 570 -28.92 -0.68 -57.46
C ASN A 570 -30.12 -1.54 -57.88
N LEU A 571 -30.79 -2.23 -56.95
CA LEU A 571 -31.93 -3.10 -57.25
C LEU A 571 -33.29 -2.38 -57.18
N PRO A 572 -34.35 -2.82 -57.87
CA PRO A 572 -35.69 -2.28 -57.71
C PRO A 572 -36.25 -2.48 -56.27
N ILE A 573 -37.10 -1.56 -55.81
CA ILE A 573 -37.53 -1.43 -54.40
C ILE A 573 -38.05 -2.74 -53.78
N LYS A 574 -38.80 -3.56 -54.53
CA LYS A 574 -39.34 -4.84 -54.05
C LYS A 574 -38.25 -5.88 -53.75
N GLU A 575 -37.15 -5.89 -54.50
CA GLU A 575 -36.01 -6.80 -54.27
C GLU A 575 -35.11 -6.31 -53.13
N LYS A 576 -34.93 -4.98 -52.99
CA LYS A 576 -34.21 -4.40 -51.84
C LYS A 576 -34.81 -4.83 -50.51
N SER A 577 -36.14 -4.80 -50.41
CA SER A 577 -36.86 -5.16 -49.18
C SER A 577 -36.76 -6.66 -48.86
N LYS A 578 -36.55 -7.53 -49.84
CA LYS A 578 -36.37 -8.98 -49.62
C LYS A 578 -34.95 -9.27 -49.09
N ILE A 579 -33.92 -8.73 -49.75
CA ILE A 579 -32.51 -8.92 -49.38
C ILE A 579 -32.21 -8.36 -47.98
N LEU A 580 -32.72 -7.17 -47.64
CA LEU A 580 -32.54 -6.59 -46.30
C LEU A 580 -33.26 -7.39 -45.21
N ARG A 581 -34.40 -8.00 -45.53
CA ARG A 581 -35.19 -8.80 -44.58
C ARG A 581 -34.52 -10.16 -44.34
N ASP A 582 -34.03 -10.81 -45.40
CA ASP A 582 -33.32 -12.09 -45.31
C ASP A 582 -31.98 -11.95 -44.56
N HIS A 583 -31.20 -10.89 -44.82
CA HIS A 583 -29.95 -10.62 -44.09
C HIS A 583 -30.18 -10.30 -42.59
N SER A 584 -31.26 -9.61 -42.26
CA SER A 584 -31.64 -9.35 -40.85
C SER A 584 -32.03 -10.62 -40.08
N LEU A 585 -32.53 -11.65 -40.78
CA LEU A 585 -32.84 -12.96 -40.21
C LEU A 585 -31.57 -13.82 -40.04
N GLU A 586 -30.57 -13.62 -40.89
CA GLU A 586 -29.26 -14.32 -40.85
C GLU A 586 -28.34 -13.79 -39.73
N ILE A 587 -28.42 -12.48 -39.39
CA ILE A 587 -27.65 -11.86 -38.30
C ILE A 587 -28.20 -12.24 -36.90
N LYS A 588 -29.32 -12.96 -36.79
CA LYS A 588 -29.77 -13.46 -35.48
C LYS A 588 -28.63 -14.24 -34.82
N PRO A 589 -28.26 -13.92 -33.57
CA PRO A 589 -27.04 -14.45 -32.98
C PRO A 589 -27.19 -15.96 -32.82
N GLN A 590 -26.51 -16.73 -33.68
CA GLN A 590 -26.30 -18.18 -33.52
C GLN A 590 -25.59 -18.55 -32.20
N PHE A 591 -25.26 -17.57 -31.36
CA PHE A 591 -24.65 -17.71 -30.05
C PHE A 591 -25.58 -18.25 -28.95
N ILE A 592 -26.91 -18.15 -29.10
CA ILE A 592 -27.82 -18.66 -28.05
C ILE A 592 -28.00 -20.18 -28.17
N GLU A 593 -27.94 -20.77 -29.36
CA GLU A 593 -28.14 -22.22 -29.52
C GLU A 593 -26.87 -23.06 -29.34
N LYS A 594 -25.68 -22.52 -29.64
CA LYS A 594 -24.43 -23.29 -29.45
C LYS A 594 -23.96 -23.37 -28.00
N LYS A 595 -24.38 -22.44 -27.12
CA LYS A 595 -24.00 -22.48 -25.70
C LYS A 595 -24.80 -23.53 -24.92
N LYS A 596 -26.10 -23.68 -25.21
CA LYS A 596 -26.93 -24.77 -24.61
C LYS A 596 -26.42 -26.17 -24.95
N LYS A 597 -25.91 -26.40 -26.16
CA LYS A 597 -25.38 -27.73 -26.56
C LYS A 597 -24.00 -28.08 -25.98
N LYS A 598 -23.25 -27.11 -25.43
CA LYS A 598 -21.93 -27.37 -24.86
C LYS A 598 -22.00 -27.61 -23.35
N ASP A 599 -22.85 -26.87 -22.65
CA ASP A 599 -23.08 -27.05 -21.21
C ASP A 599 -23.80 -28.38 -20.88
N GLU A 600 -24.45 -29.04 -21.86
CA GLU A 600 -25.10 -30.35 -21.71
C GLU A 600 -24.16 -31.55 -21.90
N ASN A 601 -22.97 -31.34 -22.50
CA ASN A 601 -21.96 -32.39 -22.71
C ASN A 601 -20.85 -32.40 -21.66
N ASP A 602 -20.64 -31.31 -20.92
CA ASP A 602 -19.66 -31.24 -19.83
C ASP A 602 -20.26 -31.66 -18.45
N LEU A 603 -21.51 -32.13 -18.44
CA LEU A 603 -22.25 -32.65 -17.27
C LEU A 603 -22.56 -34.16 -17.35
N LYS A 604 -21.95 -34.87 -18.30
CA LYS A 604 -21.81 -36.33 -18.34
C LYS A 604 -20.35 -36.70 -18.21
#